data_AF-A0A2N9LIY0-F1
#
_entry.id   AF-A0A2N9LIY0-F1
#
_cell.length_a   1.000
_cell.length_b   1.000
_cell.length_c   1.000
_cell.angle_alpha   90.00
_cell.angle_beta   90.00
_cell.angle_gamma   90.00
#
_symmetry.space_group_name_H-M   'P 1'
#
loop_
_entity.id
_entity.type
_entity.pdbx_description
1 polymer ?
#
loop_
_entity_poly.entity_id
_entity_poly.type
_entity_poly.pdbx_seq_one_letter_code
_entity_poly.pdbx_strand_id
1 'polypeptide(L)'
;MSFVYTIRVKRTNLLLDPVLLDEVTRALGVKTYSAAVNLAMAEVLRLRRLQSLPQFFGRGLWQGDLSERREDSIAGRSRPNASPAISLPVQM
;
A
#
# COMPACT_ATOMS: atom_id res chain seq x y z
N MET A 1 -7.14 23.80 20.70
CA MET A 1 -7.43 22.75 21.71
C MET A 1 -6.38 21.65 21.53
N SER A 2 -5.31 21.67 22.33
CA SER A 2 -4.16 20.77 22.13
C SER A 2 -4.39 19.49 22.94
N PHE A 3 -4.64 18.37 22.27
CA PHE A 3 -4.77 17.07 22.92
C PHE A 3 -3.37 16.54 23.25
N VAL A 4 -2.98 16.58 24.52
CA VAL A 4 -1.72 15.98 24.98
C VAL A 4 -1.96 14.48 25.15
N TYR A 5 -1.65 13.68 24.12
CA TYR A 5 -1.81 12.24 24.22
C TYR A 5 -0.72 11.66 25.13
N THR A 6 -1.12 11.04 26.24
CA THR A 6 -0.19 10.35 27.14
C THR A 6 0.25 9.04 26.51
N ILE A 7 1.49 8.97 26.02
CA ILE A 7 2.09 7.71 25.57
C ILE A 7 2.39 6.84 26.81
N ARG A 8 1.72 5.69 26.93
CA ARG A 8 2.02 4.69 27.96
C ARG A 8 3.12 3.75 27.44
N VAL A 9 4.26 3.71 28.11
CA VAL A 9 5.37 2.78 27.81
C VAL A 9 5.70 1.99 29.06
N LYS A 10 5.97 0.69 28.91
CA LYS A 10 6.47 -0.19 29.98
C LYS A 10 7.96 -0.43 29.78
N ARG A 11 8.79 -0.20 30.82
CA ARG A 11 10.21 -0.57 30.80
C ARG A 11 10.34 -2.06 31.09
N THR A 12 11.08 -2.78 30.27
CA THR A 12 11.28 -4.22 30.40
C THR A 12 12.72 -4.55 30.02
N ASN A 13 13.33 -5.49 30.74
CA ASN A 13 14.66 -5.99 30.42
C ASN A 13 14.49 -7.20 29.49
N LEU A 14 15.04 -7.12 28.28
CA LEU A 14 14.92 -8.14 27.25
C LEU A 14 16.32 -8.48 26.76
N LEU A 15 16.63 -9.76 26.64
CA LEU A 15 17.84 -10.23 25.98
C LEU A 15 17.58 -10.21 24.47
N LEU A 16 18.37 -9.41 23.75
CA LEU A 16 18.30 -9.25 22.30
C LEU A 16 19.68 -9.55 21.73
N ASP A 17 19.72 -10.13 20.54
CA ASP A 17 20.97 -10.24 19.78
C ASP A 17 21.41 -8.82 19.36
N PRO A 18 22.60 -8.35 19.78
CA PRO A 18 23.06 -7.00 19.50
C PRO A 18 23.31 -6.76 18.01
N VAL A 19 23.75 -7.79 17.27
CA VAL A 19 24.04 -7.67 15.83
C VAL A 19 22.72 -7.48 15.08
N LEU A 20 21.72 -8.30 15.40
CA LEU A 20 20.39 -8.18 14.81
C LEU A 20 19.74 -6.84 15.17
N LEU A 21 19.88 -6.39 16.41
CA LEU A 21 19.28 -5.13 16.86
C LEU A 21 19.88 -3.93 16.12
N ASP A 22 21.19 -3.92 15.89
CA ASP A 22 21.86 -2.88 15.10
C ASP A 22 21.41 -2.91 13.63
N GLU A 23 21.30 -4.10 13.03
CA GLU A 23 20.82 -4.27 11.66
C GLU A 23 19.39 -3.74 11.50
N VAL A 24 18.49 -4.15 12.41
CA VAL A 24 17.09 -3.70 12.42
C VAL A 24 17.00 -2.18 12.63
N THR A 25 17.82 -1.63 13.51
CA THR A 25 17.85 -0.17 13.78
C THR A 25 18.25 0.61 12.53
N ARG A 26 19.27 0.13 11.80
CA ARG A 26 19.71 0.72 10.52
C ARG A 26 18.66 0.55 9.43
N ALA A 27 18.10 -0.65 9.28
CA ALA A 27 17.09 -0.94 8.27
C ALA A 27 15.81 -0.11 8.46
N LEU A 28 15.40 0.11 9.71
CA LEU A 28 14.24 0.92 10.06
C LEU A 28 14.54 2.44 10.13
N GLY A 29 15.81 2.86 10.03
CA GLY A 29 16.21 4.26 10.06
C GLY A 29 15.93 4.98 11.39
N VAL A 30 15.85 4.23 12.49
CA VAL A 30 15.54 4.78 13.82
C VAL A 30 16.78 4.98 14.65
N LYS A 31 16.72 5.89 15.63
CA LYS A 31 17.88 6.27 16.44
C LYS A 31 18.05 5.45 17.72
N THR A 32 16.99 4.78 18.18
CA THR A 32 16.99 4.08 19.47
C THR A 32 16.52 2.64 19.31
N TYR A 33 17.09 1.76 20.12
CA TYR A 33 16.69 0.36 20.18
C TYR A 33 15.24 0.18 20.63
N SER A 34 14.75 1.02 21.55
CA SER A 34 13.34 1.00 21.95
C SER A 34 12.41 1.35 20.80
N ALA A 35 12.78 2.31 19.95
CA ALA A 35 12.01 2.65 18.76
C ALA A 35 12.06 1.51 17.72
N ALA A 36 13.23 0.89 17.52
CA ALA A 36 13.39 -0.24 16.61
C ALA A 36 12.50 -1.41 17.00
N VAL A 37 12.52 -1.81 18.29
CA VAL A 37 11.69 -2.92 18.79
C VAL A 37 10.20 -2.58 18.70
N ASN A 38 9.79 -1.38 19.11
CA ASN A 38 8.38 -0.97 19.04
C ASN A 38 7.85 -0.95 17.60
N LEU A 39 8.64 -0.44 16.66
CA LEU A 39 8.26 -0.37 15.25
C LEU A 39 8.21 -1.78 14.63
N ALA A 40 9.20 -2.63 14.91
CA ALA A 40 9.21 -4.01 14.44
C ALA A 40 8.00 -4.80 14.95
N MET A 41 7.63 -4.66 16.23
CA MET A 41 6.42 -5.31 16.78
C MET A 41 5.14 -4.82 16.10
N ALA A 42 5.01 -3.49 15.89
CA ALA A 42 3.85 -2.93 15.20
C ALA A 42 3.73 -3.44 13.76
N GLU A 43 4.87 -3.57 13.08
CA GLU A 43 4.94 -4.03 11.71
C GLU A 43 4.57 -5.52 11.58
N VAL A 44 5.05 -6.37 12.49
CA VAL A 44 4.63 -7.78 12.56
C VAL A 44 3.11 -7.89 12.71
N LEU A 45 2.50 -7.09 13.59
CA LEU A 45 1.04 -7.08 13.73
C LEU A 45 0.31 -6.55 12.49
N ARG A 46 0.88 -5.54 11.82
CA ARG A 46 0.35 -5.04 10.54
C ARG A 46 0.34 -6.15 9.48
N LEU A 47 1.45 -6.86 9.33
CA LEU A 47 1.59 -7.97 8.39
C LEU A 47 0.65 -9.14 8.71
N ARG A 48 0.51 -9.51 9.99
CA ARG A 48 -0.44 -10.55 10.41
C ARG A 48 -1.89 -10.17 10.09
N ARG A 49 -2.27 -8.92 10.33
CA ARG A 49 -3.58 -8.41 9.92
C ARG A 49 -3.75 -8.48 8.41
N LEU A 50 -2.74 -8.09 7.65
CA LEU A 50 -2.78 -8.20 6.18
C LEU A 50 -2.93 -9.64 5.69
N GLN A 51 -2.19 -10.57 6.27
CA GLN A 51 -2.29 -12.00 5.97
C GLN A 51 -3.65 -12.59 6.33
N SER A 52 -4.39 -11.97 7.25
CA SER A 52 -5.77 -12.38 7.57
C SER A 52 -6.79 -11.87 6.54
N LEU A 53 -6.46 -10.91 5.66
CA LEU A 53 -7.43 -10.37 4.69
C LEU A 53 -8.14 -11.44 3.82
N PRO A 54 -7.46 -12.49 3.34
CA PRO A 54 -8.11 -13.51 2.52
C PRO A 54 -9.32 -14.17 3.17
N GLN A 55 -9.41 -14.21 4.50
CA GLN A 55 -10.56 -14.77 5.21
C GLN A 55 -11.86 -13.99 4.98
N PHE A 56 -11.74 -12.76 4.48
CA PHE A 56 -12.83 -11.84 4.19
C PHE A 56 -13.27 -11.89 2.71
N PHE A 57 -12.53 -12.56 1.83
CA PHE A 57 -12.94 -12.76 0.44
C PHE A 57 -14.20 -13.64 0.37
N GLY A 58 -15.15 -13.27 -0.48
CA GLY A 58 -16.43 -13.97 -0.62
C GLY A 58 -17.43 -13.75 0.51
N ARG A 59 -17.10 -12.95 1.55
CA ARG A 59 -18.02 -12.62 2.65
C ARG A 59 -19.03 -11.50 2.34
N GLY A 60 -19.06 -10.98 1.10
CA GLY A 60 -20.01 -9.93 0.70
C GLY A 60 -19.82 -8.59 1.44
N LEU A 61 -18.63 -8.33 1.97
CA LEU A 61 -18.33 -7.11 2.74
C LEU A 61 -18.36 -5.84 1.88
N TRP A 62 -18.15 -5.99 0.58
CA TRP A 62 -18.31 -4.91 -0.38
C TRP A 62 -19.76 -4.90 -0.88
N GLN A 63 -20.50 -3.83 -0.57
CA GLN A 63 -21.86 -3.59 -1.06
C GLN A 63 -21.81 -2.41 -2.03
N GLY A 64 -22.24 -2.63 -3.28
CA GLY A 64 -22.33 -1.63 -4.34
C GLY A 64 -21.83 -2.13 -5.70
N ASP A 65 -22.37 -1.56 -6.78
CA ASP A 65 -21.98 -1.89 -8.15
C ASP A 65 -20.57 -1.35 -8.46
N LEU A 66 -19.73 -2.21 -9.02
CA LEU A 66 -18.38 -1.88 -9.45
C LEU A 66 -18.40 -0.88 -10.62
N SER A 67 -19.49 -0.89 -11.39
CA SER A 67 -19.70 -0.06 -12.58
C SER A 67 -20.03 1.39 -12.21
N GLU A 68 -20.81 1.61 -11.14
CA GLU A 68 -21.20 2.96 -10.68
C GLU A 68 -20.04 3.74 -10.04
N ARG A 69 -19.07 3.05 -9.41
CA ARG A 69 -17.91 3.70 -8.77
C ARG A 69 -16.73 3.92 -9.70
N ARG A 70 -16.79 3.44 -10.95
CA ARG A 70 -15.76 3.71 -11.96
C ARG A 70 -16.15 4.95 -12.76
N GLU A 71 -15.43 6.05 -12.54
CA GLU A 71 -15.48 7.25 -13.41
C GLU A 71 -14.82 7.02 -14.79
N ASP A 72 -14.18 5.86 -15.01
CA ASP A 72 -13.47 5.49 -16.24
C ASP A 72 -14.39 5.16 -17.43
N SER A 73 -15.66 5.56 -17.42
CA SER A 73 -16.43 5.62 -18.65
C SER A 73 -15.83 6.71 -19.54
N ILE A 74 -14.90 6.31 -20.41
CA ILE A 74 -14.42 7.13 -21.54
C ILE A 74 -15.58 7.24 -22.56
N ALA A 75 -16.66 7.92 -22.16
CA ALA A 75 -17.67 8.45 -23.05
C ALA A 75 -17.09 9.74 -23.64
N GLY A 76 -16.19 9.63 -24.64
CA GLY A 76 -15.64 10.84 -25.24
C GLY A 76 -14.43 10.73 -26.15
N ARG A 77 -14.02 9.55 -26.62
CA ARG A 77 -13.02 9.48 -27.72
C ARG A 77 -13.65 8.91 -28.98
N SER A 78 -14.62 9.65 -29.52
CA SER A 78 -14.93 9.59 -30.95
C SER A 78 -13.66 10.01 -31.69
N ARG A 79 -12.90 9.04 -32.20
CA ARG A 79 -11.89 9.30 -33.22
C ARG A 79 -12.66 9.62 -34.51
N PRO A 80 -12.59 10.85 -35.06
CA PRO A 80 -13.10 11.06 -36.41
C PRO A 80 -12.27 10.22 -37.38
N ASN A 81 -13.00 9.37 -38.09
CA ASN A 81 -12.57 8.59 -39.24
C ASN A 81 -12.00 9.51 -40.36
N ALA A 82 -11.08 8.93 -41.13
CA ALA A 82 -10.56 9.33 -42.45
C ALA A 82 -9.30 10.22 -42.48
N SER A 83 -8.13 9.56 -42.54
CA SER A 83 -6.98 10.08 -43.29
C SER A 83 -7.14 9.74 -44.78
N PRO A 84 -6.70 10.61 -45.70
CA PRO A 84 -6.94 10.47 -47.13
C PRO A 84 -6.03 9.37 -47.71
N ALA A 85 -6.58 8.59 -48.65
CA ALA A 85 -5.83 7.65 -49.46
C ALA A 85 -4.71 8.39 -50.22
N ILE A 86 -3.46 8.01 -49.98
CA ILE A 86 -2.34 8.39 -50.83
C ILE A 86 -2.40 7.46 -52.04
N SER A 87 -2.89 7.97 -53.17
CA SER A 87 -2.78 7.31 -54.47
C SER A 87 -1.33 7.35 -54.93
N LEU A 88 -0.69 6.18 -55.03
CA LEU A 88 0.57 6.02 -55.77
C LEU A 88 0.25 5.41 -57.14
N PRO A 89 0.81 5.93 -58.25
CA PRO A 89 0.62 5.31 -59.55
C PRO A 89 1.50 4.07 -59.67
N VAL A 90 0.89 2.91 -59.92
CA VAL A 90 1.60 1.71 -60.36
C VAL A 90 1.78 1.82 -61.88
N GLN A 91 3.03 1.90 -62.33
CA GLN A 91 3.41 1.80 -63.74
C GLN A 91 3.29 0.35 -64.23
N MET A 92 2.64 0.18 -65.39
CA MET A 92 2.95 -0.82 -66.42
C MET A 92 2.76 -0.18 -67.79
#